data_AF-A0A536VCR3-F1
#
_entry.id   AF-A0A536VCR3-F1
#
_cell.length_a   1.000
_cell.length_b   1.000
_cell.length_c   1.000
_cell.angle_alpha   90.00
_cell.angle_beta   90.00
_cell.angle_gamma   90.00
#
_symmetry.space_group_name_H-M   'P 1'
#
loop_
_entity.id
_entity.type
_entity.pdbx_description
1 polymer ?
#
loop_
_entity_poly.entity_id
_entity_poly.type
_entity_poly.pdbx_seq_one_letter_code
_entity_poly.pdbx_strand_id
1 'polypeptide(L)' 'MSALSRLAELHGIALEYHDVRGELHAVAETTLRALLAAMDVSAATDQEVESSLAAGVAAQWREIVAPAVVVRER' A
#
# COMPACT_ATOMS: atom_id res chain seq x y z
N MET A 1 -8.81 3.76 11.50
CA MET A 1 -7.92 3.26 10.44
C MET A 1 -6.50 3.23 10.99
N SER A 2 -5.78 2.12 10.89
CA SER A 2 -4.43 1.98 11.46
C SER A 2 -3.34 2.49 10.51
N ALA A 3 -2.14 2.72 11.04
CA ALA A 3 -0.98 3.08 10.21
C ALA A 3 -0.63 2.01 9.19
N LEU A 4 -0.80 0.72 9.56
CA LEU A 4 -0.59 -0.41 8.66
C LEU A 4 -1.60 -0.39 7.51
N SER A 5 -2.88 -0.13 7.79
CA SER A 5 -3.90 0.04 6.75
C SER A 5 -3.56 1.19 5.79
N ARG A 6 -3.09 2.32 6.33
CA ARG A 6 -2.71 3.48 5.51
C ARG A 6 -1.47 3.20 4.65
N LEU A 7 -0.49 2.48 5.19
CA LEU A 7 0.70 2.07 4.44
C LEU A 7 0.34 1.09 3.31
N ALA A 8 -0.58 0.16 3.56
CA ALA A 8 -1.09 -0.77 2.56
C ALA A 8 -1.79 -0.02 1.41
N GLU A 9 -2.68 0.91 1.72
CA GLU A 9 -3.36 1.72 0.70
C GLU A 9 -2.40 2.59 -0.12
N LEU A 10 -1.37 3.16 0.51
CA LEU A 10 -0.34 3.94 -0.19
C LEU A 10 0.35 3.13 -1.30
N HIS A 11 0.46 1.81 -1.10
CA HIS A 11 1.05 0.88 -2.07
C HIS A 11 0.00 0.18 -2.95
N GLY A 12 -1.27 0.62 -2.92
CA GLY A 12 -2.34 0.07 -3.74
C GLY A 12 -2.86 -1.29 -3.28
N ILE A 13 -2.62 -1.67 -2.02
CA ILE A 13 -3.15 -2.91 -1.44
C ILE A 13 -4.55 -2.64 -0.90
N ALA A 14 -5.54 -3.37 -1.40
CA ALA A 14 -6.91 -3.31 -0.89
C ALA A 14 -7.02 -3.92 0.52
N LEU A 15 -7.79 -3.27 1.39
CA LEU A 15 -8.02 -3.71 2.76
C LEU A 15 -9.18 -4.70 2.89
N GLU A 16 -10.00 -4.79 1.85
CA GLU A 16 -11.17 -5.66 1.77
C GLU A 16 -11.42 -6.10 0.33
N TYR A 17 -12.11 -7.22 0.16
CA TYR A 17 -12.50 -7.72 -1.15
C TYR A 17 -13.79 -8.54 -1.06
N HIS A 18 -14.51 -8.61 -2.17
CA HIS A 18 -15.59 -9.58 -2.33
C HIS A 18 -15.05 -10.88 -2.91
N ASP A 19 -15.38 -12.01 -2.30
CA ASP A 19 -15.07 -13.31 -2.86
C ASP A 19 -15.99 -13.66 -4.05
N VAL A 20 -15.78 -14.82 -4.66
CA VAL A 20 -16.57 -15.30 -5.81
C VAL A 20 -18.05 -15.56 -5.48
N ARG A 21 -18.42 -15.61 -4.19
CA ARG A 21 -19.81 -15.73 -3.71
C ARG A 21 -20.40 -14.35 -3.35
N GLY A 22 -19.62 -13.28 -3.47
CA GLY A 22 -20.01 -11.91 -3.14
C GLY A 22 -19.86 -11.55 -1.67
N GLU A 23 -19.29 -12.43 -0.84
CA GLU A 23 -19.08 -12.16 0.59
C GLU A 23 -17.92 -11.17 0.77
N LEU A 24 -18.12 -10.15 1.62
CA LEU A 24 -17.09 -9.16 1.93
C LEU A 24 -16.12 -9.70 2.98
N HIS A 25 -14.83 -9.67 2.67
CA HIS A 25 -13.76 -10.11 3.56
C HIS A 25 -12.77 -8.98 3.82
N ALA A 26 -12.44 -8.76 5.09
CA ALA A 26 -11.33 -7.90 5.48
C ALA A 26 -10.00 -8.67 5.38
N VAL A 27 -8.94 -7.97 4.95
CA VAL A 27 -7.59 -8.55 4.87
C VAL A 27 -6.95 -8.53 6.25
N ALA A 28 -6.44 -9.69 6.70
CA ALA A 28 -5.75 -9.80 7.98
C ALA A 28 -4.44 -8.99 8.00
N GLU A 29 -4.07 -8.43 9.15
CA GLU A 29 -2.83 -7.66 9.29
C GLU A 29 -1.57 -8.45 8.90
N THR A 30 -1.54 -9.75 9.20
CA THR A 30 -0.45 -10.64 8.80
C THR A 30 -0.28 -10.71 7.28
N THR A 31 -1.40 -10.74 6.54
CA THR A 31 -1.40 -10.70 5.08
C THR A 31 -0.96 -9.32 4.58
N LEU A 32 -1.41 -8.22 5.19
CA LEU A 32 -0.96 -6.87 4.81
C LEU A 32 0.56 -6.73 4.96
N ARG A 33 1.12 -7.18 6.09
CA ARG A 33 2.58 -7.15 6.32
C ARG A 33 3.33 -8.03 5.33
N ALA A 34 2.81 -9.20 5.00
CA ALA A 34 3.42 -10.10 4.02
C ALA A 34 3.42 -9.51 2.59
N LEU A 35 2.32 -8.87 2.17
CA LEU A 35 2.22 -8.21 0.87
C LEU A 35 3.16 -7.01 0.78
N LEU A 36 3.23 -6.19 1.83
CA LEU A 36 4.18 -5.07 1.92
C LEU A 36 5.63 -5.57 1.82
N ALA A 37 5.98 -6.63 2.54
CA ALA A 37 7.32 -7.22 2.46
C ALA A 37 7.63 -7.76 1.05
N ALA A 38 6.64 -8.33 0.35
CA ALA A 38 6.81 -8.77 -1.04
C ALA A 38 7.01 -7.62 -2.04
N MET A 39 6.64 -6.38 -1.66
CA MET A 39 6.90 -5.15 -2.42
C MET A 39 8.18 -4.44 -1.95
N ASP A 40 9.03 -5.10 -1.17
CA ASP A 40 10.23 -4.53 -0.53
C ASP A 40 9.94 -3.34 0.42
N VAL A 41 8.77 -3.33 1.06
CA VAL A 41 8.37 -2.32 2.06
C VAL A 41 8.49 -2.90 3.48
N SER A 42 9.32 -2.27 4.32
CA SER A 42 9.48 -2.67 5.72
C SER A 42 8.20 -2.42 6.53
N ALA A 43 7.61 -3.48 7.07
CA ALA A 43 6.37 -3.43 7.84
C ALA A 43 6.26 -4.55 8.89
N ALA A 44 7.37 -5.12 9.36
CA ALA A 44 7.37 -6.20 10.35
C ALA A 44 6.96 -5.71 11.74
N THR A 45 7.22 -4.44 12.05
CA THR A 45 6.88 -3.80 13.34
C THR A 45 6.09 -2.52 13.13
N ASP A 46 5.40 -2.04 14.15
CA ASP A 46 4.67 -0.77 14.07
C ASP A 46 5.61 0.42 13.83
N GLN A 47 6.82 0.37 14.38
CA GLN A 47 7.84 1.39 14.14
C GLN A 47 8.29 1.41 12.67
N GLU A 48 8.47 0.24 12.05
CA GLU A 48 8.76 0.14 10.62
C GLU A 48 7.61 0.66 9.77
N VAL A 49 6.37 0.34 10.13
CA VAL A 49 5.18 0.84 9.43
C VAL A 49 5.14 2.37 9.42
N GLU A 50 5.33 3.01 10.57
CA GLU A 50 5.34 4.47 10.65
C GLU A 50 6.49 5.08 9.85
N SER A 51 7.67 4.46 9.91
CA SER A 51 8.86 4.94 9.19
C SER A 51 8.69 4.82 7.68
N SER A 52 8.18 3.68 7.19
CA SER A 52 7.89 3.43 5.78
C SER A 52 6.77 4.35 5.25
N LEU A 53 5.75 4.60 6.06
CA LEU A 53 4.66 5.52 5.71
C LEU A 53 5.20 6.95 5.54
N ALA A 54 6.01 7.43 6.49
CA ALA A 54 6.65 8.75 6.38
C ALA A 54 7.58 8.84 5.17
N ALA A 55 8.38 7.80 4.92
CA ALA A 55 9.29 7.75 3.79
C ALA A 55 8.58 7.77 2.43
N GLY A 56 7.48 7.01 2.29
CA GLY A 56 6.68 6.94 1.06
C GLY A 56 6.00 8.26 0.75
N VAL A 57 5.39 8.91 1.76
CA VAL A 57 4.82 10.26 1.59
C VAL A 57 5.91 11.24 1.16
N ALA A 58 7.07 11.24 1.81
CA ALA A 58 8.18 12.12 1.44
C ALA A 58 8.74 11.85 0.04
N ALA A 59 8.76 10.59 -0.41
CA ALA A 59 9.24 10.21 -1.74
C ALA A 59 8.36 10.78 -2.85
N GLN A 60 7.04 10.71 -2.69
CA GLN A 60 6.07 11.27 -3.64
C GLN A 60 6.28 12.78 -3.84
N TRP A 61 6.59 13.52 -2.77
CA TRP A 61 6.88 14.96 -2.86
C TRP A 61 8.22 15.30 -3.51
N ARG A 62 9.16 14.36 -3.59
CA ARG A 62 10.46 14.54 -4.25
C ARG A 62 10.45 14.15 -5.72
N GLU A 63 9.35 13.56 -6.19
CA GLU A 63 9.21 13.12 -7.56
C GLU A 63 9.06 14.33 -8.50
N ILE A 64 10.10 14.62 -9.30
CA ILE A 64 10.12 15.77 -10.21
C ILE A 64 9.16 15.54 -11.40
N VAL A 65 9.06 14.29 -11.85
CA VAL A 65 8.18 13.84 -12.94
C VAL A 65 7.65 12.46 -12.58
N ALA A 66 6.42 12.14 -12.98
CA ALA A 66 5.85 10.81 -12.78
C ALA A 66 6.69 9.72 -13.48
N PRO A 67 6.63 8.45 -13.03
CA PRO A 67 7.46 7.38 -13.60
C PRO A 67 7.16 7.12 -15.07
N ALA A 68 5.88 7.25 -15.44
CA ALA A 68 5.41 7.20 -16.82
C ALA A 68 4.08 7.97 -16.95
N VAL A 69 3.82 8.50 -18.14
CA VAL A 69 2.52 9.11 -18.50
C VAL A 69 1.99 8.39 -19.74
N VAL A 70 0.81 7.79 -19.62
CA VAL A 70 0.12 7.09 -20.72
C VAL A 70 -0.97 7.99 -21.26
N VAL A 71 -1.01 8.18 -22.58
CA VAL A 71 -2.01 9.00 -23.28
C VAL A 71 -2.66 8.21 -24.41
N ARG A 72 -3.93 8.50 -24.69
CA ARG A 72 -4.64 7.92 -25.84
C ARG A 72 -4.38 8.78 -27.09
N GLU A 73 -4.10 8.14 -28.21
CA GLU A 73 -4.08 8.82 -29.52
C GLU A 73 -5.49 9.35 -29.85
N ARG A 74 -5.54 10.52 -30.49
CA ARG A 74 -6.81 11.17 -30.84
C ARG A 74 -7.45 10.52 -32.04
#